data_AF-A0AAN9J1W0-F1
#
_entry.id   AF-A0AAN9J1W0-F1
#
_cell.length_a   1.000
_cell.length_b   1.000
_cell.length_c   1.000
_cell.angle_alpha   90.00
_cell.angle_beta   90.00
_cell.angle_gamma   90.00
#
_symmetry.space_group_name_H-M   'P 1'
#
loop_
_entity.id
_entity.type
_entity.pdbx_description
1 polymer ?
#
loop_
_entity_poly.entity_id
_entity_poly.type
_entity_poly.pdbx_seq_one_letter_code
_entity_poly.pdbx_strand_id
1 'polypeptide(L)'
;MPKELLLRSGKLSLEFPKMSSLPDELWTRILEIGIETRGFTFKDLCCISISSRRFHRLSAEDSLWNRLLSSDFPLPFPTSSSSSSRSLYKFRFQRDKERRIAAHRRAVLRKESQIAEHSRKLRDIETRMSRETTRMRESVVELFNLRRIRQASVALNVWQPEVVRGRQKQMVEQCVVPAESRIHALEMELRLCKQQIMGLEKSFKDEKCRLDTANEELVSMKYHPVREYKPERGGKSECTVKQKKLKRFNSCEPESISSNI
;
A
#
# COMPACT_ATOMS: atom_id res chain seq x y z
N MET A 1 -35.18 43.55 79.32
CA MET A 1 -36.56 43.67 78.77
C MET A 1 -36.68 45.03 78.10
N PRO A 2 -37.25 45.21 76.89
CA PRO A 2 -37.67 44.23 75.88
C PRO A 2 -37.31 44.59 74.40
N LYS A 3 -37.43 43.56 73.52
CA LYS A 3 -37.82 43.52 72.09
C LYS A 3 -36.82 44.02 71.01
N GLU A 4 -36.20 43.12 70.23
CA GLU A 4 -36.74 42.42 69.04
C GLU A 4 -37.22 43.37 67.94
N LEU A 5 -36.36 43.60 66.92
CA LEU A 5 -36.77 43.94 65.56
C LEU A 5 -35.94 43.13 64.55
N LEU A 6 -36.53 41.98 64.22
CA LEU A 6 -36.33 41.16 63.03
C LEU A 6 -36.70 41.94 61.75
N LEU A 7 -36.19 41.43 60.62
CA LEU A 7 -36.44 41.76 59.19
C LEU A 7 -35.38 42.70 58.59
N ARG A 8 -34.71 42.39 57.46
CA ARG A 8 -35.08 41.48 56.36
C ARG A 8 -33.81 41.25 55.51
N SER A 9 -33.13 40.11 55.64
CA SER A 9 -32.15 39.69 54.63
C SER A 9 -32.91 39.22 53.40
N GLY A 10 -33.09 40.12 52.43
CA GLY A 10 -33.58 39.78 51.11
C GLY A 10 -32.60 38.85 50.41
N LYS A 11 -32.92 37.55 50.37
CA LYS A 11 -32.34 36.62 49.40
C LYS A 11 -32.77 37.08 48.00
N LEU A 12 -31.89 37.79 47.31
CA LEU A 12 -31.91 37.84 45.85
C LEU A 12 -31.42 36.49 45.35
N SER A 13 -32.30 35.50 45.39
CA SER A 13 -32.16 34.35 44.51
C SER A 13 -32.44 34.86 43.10
N LEU A 14 -31.39 35.32 42.40
CA LEU A 14 -31.40 35.27 40.94
C LEU A 14 -31.50 33.79 40.59
N GLU A 15 -32.74 33.31 40.44
CA GLU A 15 -33.03 32.06 39.74
C GLU A 15 -32.50 32.24 38.32
N PHE A 16 -31.25 31.84 38.10
CA PHE A 16 -30.75 31.67 36.74
C PHE A 16 -31.72 30.72 36.05
N PRO A 17 -32.35 31.10 34.92
CA PRO A 17 -33.25 30.21 34.22
C PRO A 17 -32.49 28.92 33.91
N LYS A 18 -32.93 27.81 34.51
CA LYS A 18 -32.44 26.48 34.15
C LYS A 18 -32.52 26.38 32.64
N MET A 19 -31.47 25.92 31.97
CA MET A 19 -31.45 25.76 30.50
C MET A 19 -32.67 24.99 29.95
N SER A 20 -33.40 24.25 30.80
CA SER A 20 -34.69 23.65 30.49
C SER A 20 -35.88 24.62 30.31
N SER A 21 -35.74 25.94 30.51
CA SER A 21 -36.86 26.91 30.46
C SER A 21 -37.08 27.56 29.09
N LEU A 22 -36.12 27.47 28.18
CA LEU A 22 -36.27 28.00 26.83
C LEU A 22 -37.26 27.13 26.04
N PRO A 23 -38.15 27.65 25.17
CA PRO A 23 -39.02 26.87 24.29
C PRO A 23 -38.28 25.97 23.29
N ASP A 24 -38.94 24.91 22.80
CA ASP A 24 -38.36 23.93 21.87
C ASP A 24 -37.97 24.57 20.52
N GLU A 25 -38.72 25.56 20.07
CA GLU A 25 -38.49 26.29 18.82
C GLU A 25 -37.17 27.07 18.87
N LEU A 26 -36.88 27.69 20.02
CA LEU A 26 -35.63 28.45 20.21
C LEU A 26 -34.43 27.50 20.32
N TRP A 27 -34.57 26.36 21.01
CA TRP A 27 -33.51 25.35 21.02
C TRP A 27 -33.22 24.79 19.64
N THR A 28 -34.26 24.53 18.85
CA THR A 28 -34.13 24.07 17.46
C THR A 28 -33.40 25.10 16.61
N ARG A 29 -33.76 26.39 16.72
CA ARG A 29 -33.06 27.48 16.03
C ARG A 29 -31.60 27.61 16.45
N ILE A 30 -31.28 27.46 17.75
CA ILE A 30 -29.89 27.47 18.24
C ILE A 30 -29.08 26.33 17.60
N LEU A 31 -29.64 25.12 17.57
CA LEU A 31 -28.99 23.96 16.94
C LEU A 31 -28.81 24.14 15.43
N GLU A 32 -29.84 24.66 14.75
CA GLU A 32 -29.82 24.97 13.33
C GLU A 32 -28.74 25.99 12.96
N ILE A 33 -28.62 27.09 13.73
CA ILE A 33 -27.59 28.12 13.55
C ILE A 33 -26.21 27.53 13.80
N GLY A 34 -26.06 26.67 14.83
CA GLY A 34 -24.81 25.98 15.11
C GLY A 34 -24.34 25.08 13.96
N ILE A 35 -25.26 24.42 13.26
CA ILE A 35 -24.95 23.62 12.07
C ILE A 35 -24.59 24.52 10.87
N GLU A 36 -25.36 25.59 10.63
CA GLU A 36 -25.12 26.56 9.56
C GLU A 36 -23.74 27.20 9.64
N THR A 37 -23.36 27.61 10.85
CA THR A 37 -22.06 28.22 11.15
C THR A 37 -20.91 27.22 11.19
N ARG A 38 -21.18 25.93 10.93
CA ARG A 38 -20.23 24.80 11.04
C ARG A 38 -19.63 24.62 12.45
N GLY A 39 -20.26 25.19 13.47
CA GLY A 39 -19.88 25.02 14.87
C GLY A 39 -20.32 23.67 15.45
N PHE A 40 -21.37 23.06 14.89
CA PHE A 40 -21.82 21.71 15.25
C PHE A 40 -21.66 20.70 14.11
N THR A 41 -21.05 19.57 14.43
CA THR A 41 -20.98 18.38 13.58
C THR A 41 -22.04 17.36 13.99
N PHE A 42 -22.23 16.31 13.18
CA PHE A 42 -23.12 15.21 13.54
C PHE A 42 -22.74 14.55 14.88
N LYS A 43 -21.45 14.59 15.27
CA LYS A 43 -20.98 14.04 16.55
C LYS A 43 -21.54 14.85 17.72
N ASP A 44 -21.51 16.17 17.61
CA ASP A 44 -22.01 17.08 18.63
C ASP A 44 -23.52 16.92 18.79
N LEU A 45 -24.24 16.79 17.68
CA LEU A 45 -25.68 16.48 17.69
C LEU A 45 -25.98 15.13 18.37
N CYS A 46 -25.15 14.11 18.13
CA CYS A 46 -25.26 12.83 18.82
C CYS A 46 -24.96 12.95 20.33
N CYS A 47 -23.95 13.71 20.73
CA CYS A 47 -23.63 13.96 22.14
C CYS A 47 -24.78 14.70 22.85
N ILE A 48 -25.35 15.71 22.21
CA ILE A 48 -26.52 16.47 22.71
C ILE A 48 -27.75 15.56 22.81
N SER A 49 -27.93 14.61 21.89
CA SER A 49 -29.05 13.66 21.95
C SER A 49 -29.01 12.73 23.17
N ILE A 50 -27.83 12.56 23.80
CA ILE A 50 -27.62 11.69 24.96
C ILE A 50 -27.76 12.48 26.28
N SER A 51 -27.56 13.80 26.24
CA SER A 51 -27.53 14.64 27.45
C SER A 51 -28.91 14.81 28.11
N SER A 52 -30.01 14.76 27.34
CA SER A 52 -31.37 14.90 27.87
C SER A 52 -32.41 14.24 26.96
N ARG A 53 -33.52 13.75 27.55
CA ARG A 53 -34.69 13.26 26.79
C ARG A 53 -35.29 14.34 25.89
N ARG A 54 -35.25 15.60 26.32
CA ARG A 54 -35.74 16.75 25.56
C ARG A 54 -34.90 16.95 24.30
N PHE A 55 -33.59 17.04 24.46
CA PHE A 55 -32.65 17.16 23.35
C PHE A 55 -32.61 15.92 22.44
N HIS A 56 -32.87 14.74 22.98
CA HIS A 56 -33.04 13.54 22.17
C HIS A 56 -34.15 13.70 21.13
N ARG A 57 -35.31 14.25 21.53
CA ARG A 57 -36.44 14.52 20.64
C ARG A 57 -36.11 15.59 19.60
N LEU A 58 -35.54 16.72 20.03
CA LEU A 58 -35.16 17.81 19.13
C LEU A 58 -34.08 17.36 18.12
N SER A 59 -33.08 16.61 18.57
CA SER A 59 -32.02 16.06 17.70
C SER A 59 -32.53 15.04 16.68
N ALA A 60 -33.74 14.52 16.84
CA ALA A 60 -34.33 13.57 15.91
C ALA A 60 -35.07 14.26 14.75
N GLU A 61 -35.23 15.58 14.78
CA GLU A 61 -35.91 16.34 13.74
C GLU A 61 -35.18 16.29 12.39
N ASP A 62 -35.94 16.03 11.32
CA ASP A 62 -35.37 15.89 9.98
C ASP A 62 -34.78 17.21 9.43
N SER A 63 -35.24 18.37 9.90
CA SER A 63 -34.71 19.70 9.53
C SER A 63 -33.20 19.82 9.81
N LEU A 64 -32.77 19.42 11.01
CA LEU A 64 -31.37 19.43 11.44
C LEU A 64 -30.50 18.49 10.59
N TRP A 65 -30.99 17.27 10.34
CA TRP A 65 -30.28 16.29 9.53
C TRP A 65 -30.25 16.65 8.05
N ASN A 66 -31.30 17.28 7.51
CA ASN A 66 -31.32 17.83 6.15
C ASN A 66 -30.29 18.94 5.98
N ARG A 67 -30.15 19.81 6.98
CA ARG A 67 -29.13 20.86 6.98
C ARG A 67 -27.71 20.30 7.03
N LEU A 68 -27.47 19.29 7.86
CA LEU A 68 -26.20 18.54 7.88
C LEU A 68 -25.93 17.83 6.55
N LEU A 69 -26.95 17.20 5.95
CA LEU A 69 -26.86 16.54 4.66
C LEU A 69 -26.45 17.53 3.55
N SER A 70 -27.07 18.71 3.51
CA SER A 70 -26.77 19.74 2.53
C SER A 70 -25.38 20.33 2.71
N SER A 71 -24.90 20.46 3.96
CA SER A 71 -23.56 20.96 4.27
C SER A 71 -22.46 19.95 3.95
N ASP A 72 -22.60 18.70 4.41
CA ASP A 72 -21.56 17.67 4.33
C ASP A 72 -21.58 16.90 3.00
N PHE A 73 -22.76 16.78 2.37
CA PHE A 73 -22.96 15.96 1.17
C PHE A 73 -23.77 16.72 0.10
N PRO A 74 -23.22 17.81 -0.48
CA PRO A 74 -23.93 18.71 -1.39
C PRO A 74 -24.42 18.04 -2.70
N LEU A 75 -23.97 16.83 -3.01
CA LEU A 75 -24.43 16.12 -4.22
C LEU A 75 -25.86 15.58 -4.05
N PRO A 76 -26.77 15.88 -5.01
CA PRO A 76 -28.11 15.30 -5.03
C PRO A 76 -28.04 13.80 -5.33
N PHE A 77 -28.79 13.01 -4.55
CA PHE A 77 -29.04 11.59 -4.81
C PHE A 77 -30.55 11.37 -4.80
N PRO A 78 -31.06 10.38 -5.55
CA PRO A 78 -32.48 10.01 -5.49
C PRO A 78 -32.83 9.64 -4.06
N THR A 79 -33.68 10.47 -3.45
CA THR A 79 -34.26 10.22 -2.14
C THR A 79 -35.21 9.03 -2.27
N SER A 80 -34.92 7.95 -1.55
CA SER A 80 -35.96 6.95 -1.29
C SER A 80 -36.97 7.58 -0.33
N SER A 81 -38.22 7.67 -0.75
CA SER A 81 -39.30 8.41 -0.10
C SER A 81 -39.72 7.86 1.28
N SER A 82 -39.08 6.81 1.78
CA SER A 82 -39.46 6.12 3.02
C SER A 82 -38.45 6.22 4.17
N SER A 83 -37.30 6.86 3.99
CA SER A 83 -36.23 6.90 4.98
C SER A 83 -36.08 8.28 5.64
N SER A 84 -36.03 8.35 6.98
CA SER A 84 -35.79 9.61 7.70
C SER A 84 -34.45 10.23 7.32
N SER A 85 -34.33 11.56 7.39
CA SER A 85 -33.11 12.29 7.01
C SER A 85 -31.91 11.86 7.83
N ARG A 86 -32.12 11.49 9.10
CA ARG A 86 -31.11 10.88 9.97
C ARG A 86 -30.56 9.56 9.43
N SER A 87 -31.44 8.67 8.97
CA SER A 87 -31.03 7.38 8.39
C SER A 87 -30.28 7.55 7.07
N LEU A 88 -30.71 8.51 6.25
CA LEU A 88 -30.05 8.88 5.00
C LEU A 88 -28.64 9.46 5.28
N TYR A 89 -28.50 10.34 6.27
CA TYR A 89 -27.20 10.86 6.69
C TYR A 89 -26.25 9.74 7.12
N LYS A 90 -26.73 8.82 7.97
CA LYS A 90 -25.95 7.65 8.40
C LYS A 90 -25.47 6.82 7.21
N PHE A 91 -26.35 6.52 6.25
CA PHE A 91 -25.99 5.79 5.04
C PHE A 91 -24.95 6.54 4.19
N ARG A 92 -25.13 7.84 3.98
CA ARG A 92 -24.18 8.67 3.21
C ARG A 92 -22.81 8.73 3.87
N PHE A 93 -22.78 8.93 5.18
CA PHE A 93 -21.56 8.95 5.97
C PHE A 93 -20.81 7.61 5.88
N GLN A 94 -21.53 6.49 6.01
CA GLN A 94 -20.93 5.16 5.91
C GLN A 94 -20.35 4.90 4.52
N ARG A 95 -21.10 5.22 3.46
CA ARG A 95 -20.63 5.12 2.08
C ARG A 95 -19.42 6.01 1.81
N ASP A 96 -19.39 7.21 2.36
CA ASP A 96 -18.24 8.12 2.24
C ASP A 96 -17.01 7.61 2.99
N LYS A 97 -17.20 7.10 4.22
CA LYS A 97 -16.16 6.41 5.01
C LYS A 97 -15.54 5.27 4.19
N GLU A 98 -16.37 4.42 3.60
CA GLU A 98 -15.94 3.30 2.75
C GLU A 98 -15.22 3.79 1.49
N ARG A 99 -15.72 4.85 0.84
CA ARG A 99 -15.04 5.46 -0.32
C ARG A 99 -13.65 5.96 0.04
N ARG A 100 -13.48 6.64 1.18
CA ARG A 100 -12.18 7.11 1.67
C ARG A 100 -11.24 5.95 1.98
N ILE A 101 -11.74 4.89 2.63
CA ILE A 101 -10.95 3.68 2.90
C ILE A 101 -10.52 2.99 1.61
N ALA A 102 -11.43 2.82 0.66
CA ALA A 102 -11.11 2.23 -0.63
C ALA A 102 -10.11 3.08 -1.43
N ALA A 103 -10.26 4.42 -1.41
CA ALA A 103 -9.32 5.33 -2.06
C ALA A 103 -7.91 5.23 -1.45
N HIS A 104 -7.80 5.23 -0.12
CA HIS A 104 -6.55 5.04 0.59
C HIS A 104 -5.92 3.67 0.28
N ARG A 105 -6.69 2.59 0.35
CA ARG A 105 -6.22 1.23 0.01
C ARG A 105 -5.69 1.17 -1.43
N ARG A 106 -6.37 1.80 -2.39
CA ARG A 106 -5.88 1.88 -3.78
C ARG A 106 -4.57 2.68 -3.87
N ALA A 107 -4.44 3.78 -3.12
CA ALA A 107 -3.21 4.55 -3.10
C ALA A 107 -2.03 3.73 -2.56
N VAL A 108 -2.24 3.00 -1.47
CA VAL A 108 -1.25 2.06 -0.89
C VAL A 108 -0.85 0.98 -1.91
N LEU A 109 -1.83 0.29 -2.51
CA LEU A 109 -1.56 -0.76 -3.51
C LEU A 109 -0.79 -0.23 -4.74
N ARG A 110 -1.05 1.01 -5.19
CA ARG A 110 -0.27 1.62 -6.28
C ARG A 110 1.19 1.83 -5.87
N LYS A 111 1.42 2.27 -4.63
CA LYS A 111 2.78 2.46 -4.11
C LYS A 111 3.51 1.13 -3.93
N GLU A 112 2.84 0.10 -3.42
CA GLU A 112 3.37 -1.27 -3.36
C GLU A 112 3.72 -1.83 -4.75
N SER A 113 2.86 -1.58 -5.75
CA SER A 113 3.15 -1.95 -7.15
C SER A 113 4.40 -1.25 -7.68
N GLN A 114 4.56 0.05 -7.38
CA GLN A 114 5.74 0.81 -7.76
C GLN A 114 7.02 0.24 -7.11
N ILE A 115 6.97 -0.13 -5.84
CA ILE A 115 8.08 -0.81 -5.13
C ILE A 115 8.44 -2.14 -5.82
N ALA A 116 7.43 -2.94 -6.18
CA ALA A 116 7.63 -4.20 -6.88
C ALA A 116 8.28 -4.01 -8.27
N GLU A 117 7.93 -2.93 -8.98
CA GLU A 117 8.55 -2.56 -10.26
C GLU A 117 10.01 -2.12 -10.11
N HIS A 118 10.32 -1.24 -9.15
CA HIS A 118 11.70 -0.85 -8.85
C HIS A 118 12.56 -2.06 -8.46
N SER A 119 11.99 -2.97 -7.65
CA SER A 119 12.65 -4.22 -7.27
C SER A 119 12.91 -5.16 -8.46
N ARG A 120 11.98 -5.22 -9.44
CA ARG A 120 12.18 -5.97 -10.69
C ARG A 120 13.32 -5.37 -11.51
N LYS A 121 13.32 -4.05 -11.70
CA LYS A 121 14.36 -3.33 -12.45
C LYS A 121 15.75 -3.52 -11.85
N LEU A 122 15.87 -3.50 -10.52
CA LEU A 122 17.14 -3.79 -9.84
C LEU A 122 17.69 -5.18 -10.18
N ARG A 123 16.83 -6.21 -10.14
CA ARG A 123 17.21 -7.58 -10.53
C ARG A 123 17.64 -7.67 -12.00
N ASP A 124 16.95 -6.94 -12.88
CA ASP A 124 17.31 -6.90 -14.30
C ASP A 124 18.68 -6.26 -14.52
N ILE A 125 18.97 -5.15 -13.81
CA ILE A 125 20.28 -4.48 -13.86
C ILE A 125 21.38 -5.40 -13.32
N GLU A 126 21.15 -6.07 -12.19
CA GLU A 126 22.09 -7.01 -11.59
C GLU A 126 22.38 -8.22 -12.51
N THR A 127 21.36 -8.74 -13.17
CA THR A 127 21.50 -9.81 -14.16
C THR A 127 22.35 -9.36 -15.35
N ARG A 128 22.13 -8.12 -15.85
CA ARG A 128 22.93 -7.53 -16.92
C ARG A 128 24.39 -7.33 -16.49
N MET A 129 24.63 -6.80 -15.28
CA MET A 129 25.98 -6.66 -14.73
C MET A 129 26.71 -8.00 -14.64
N SER A 130 26.02 -9.04 -14.18
CA SER A 130 26.57 -10.40 -14.07
C SER A 130 26.96 -10.95 -15.44
N ARG A 131 26.14 -10.69 -16.46
CA ARG A 131 26.44 -11.06 -17.86
C ARG A 131 27.67 -10.33 -18.39
N GLU A 132 27.74 -9.01 -18.24
CA GLU A 132 28.91 -8.24 -18.71
C GLU A 132 30.18 -8.63 -17.95
N THR A 133 30.08 -8.96 -16.67
CA THR A 133 31.22 -9.45 -15.86
C THR A 133 31.68 -10.83 -16.32
N THR A 134 30.76 -11.69 -16.74
CA THR A 134 31.08 -13.03 -17.28
C THR A 134 31.74 -12.91 -18.65
N ARG A 135 31.17 -12.09 -19.54
CA ARG A 135 31.76 -11.75 -20.83
C ARG A 135 33.17 -11.18 -20.69
N MET A 136 33.36 -10.26 -19.75
CA MET A 136 34.69 -9.70 -19.45
C MET A 136 35.67 -10.79 -19.01
N ARG A 137 35.26 -11.72 -18.14
CA ARG A 137 36.12 -12.85 -17.70
C ARG A 137 36.50 -13.77 -18.87
N GLU A 138 35.55 -14.11 -19.73
CA GLU A 138 35.78 -14.92 -20.92
C GLU A 138 36.76 -14.24 -21.88
N SER A 139 36.56 -12.95 -22.17
CA SER A 139 37.47 -12.16 -23.00
C SER A 139 38.88 -12.08 -22.43
N VAL A 140 39.04 -11.99 -21.09
CA VAL A 140 40.37 -12.01 -20.45
C VAL A 140 41.07 -13.37 -20.65
N VAL A 141 40.35 -14.48 -20.48
CA VAL A 141 40.90 -15.83 -20.69
C VAL A 141 41.31 -16.03 -22.15
N GLU A 142 40.47 -15.62 -23.09
CA GLU A 142 40.78 -15.71 -24.52
C GLU A 142 42.01 -14.86 -24.88
N LEU A 143 42.10 -13.65 -24.35
CA LEU A 143 43.22 -12.74 -24.58
C LEU A 143 44.53 -13.34 -24.03
N PHE A 144 44.50 -13.98 -22.88
CA PHE A 144 45.66 -14.71 -22.34
C PHE A 144 46.11 -15.84 -23.27
N ASN A 145 45.17 -16.64 -23.78
CA ASN A 145 45.47 -17.74 -24.71
C ASN A 145 46.08 -17.22 -26.02
N LEU A 146 45.55 -16.13 -26.57
CA LEU A 146 46.08 -15.52 -27.80
C LEU A 146 47.46 -14.92 -27.61
N ARG A 147 47.75 -14.32 -26.45
CA ARG A 147 49.11 -13.85 -26.12
C ARG A 147 50.09 -15.03 -26.07
N ARG A 148 49.67 -16.19 -25.56
CA ARG A 148 50.49 -17.42 -25.57
C ARG A 148 50.74 -17.94 -26.98
N ILE A 149 49.74 -17.89 -27.86
CA ILE A 149 49.86 -18.26 -29.28
C ILE A 149 50.82 -17.29 -30.00
N ARG A 150 50.67 -15.98 -29.77
CA ARG A 150 51.57 -14.96 -30.31
C ARG A 150 53.02 -15.24 -29.90
N GLN A 151 53.27 -15.52 -28.62
CA GLN A 151 54.61 -15.85 -28.13
C GLN A 151 55.19 -17.09 -28.83
N ALA A 152 54.39 -18.14 -29.00
CA ALA A 152 54.83 -19.34 -29.72
C ALA A 152 55.11 -19.06 -31.19
N SER A 153 54.29 -18.26 -31.86
CA SER A 153 54.51 -17.83 -33.25
C SER A 153 55.82 -17.07 -33.40
N VAL A 154 56.12 -16.13 -32.48
CA VAL A 154 57.41 -15.42 -32.49
C VAL A 154 58.58 -16.39 -32.25
N ALA A 155 58.43 -17.33 -31.33
CA ALA A 155 59.48 -18.27 -30.95
C ALA A 155 59.84 -19.24 -32.10
N LEU A 156 58.89 -19.59 -32.97
CA LEU A 156 59.12 -20.42 -34.17
C LEU A 156 60.07 -19.76 -35.19
N ASN A 157 60.30 -18.44 -35.11
CA ASN A 157 61.25 -17.73 -35.99
C ASN A 157 62.72 -17.87 -35.53
N VAL A 158 62.97 -18.51 -34.39
CA VAL A 158 64.31 -18.74 -33.83
C VAL A 158 64.59 -20.24 -33.82
N TRP A 159 65.86 -20.62 -33.93
CA TRP A 159 66.25 -22.04 -33.83
C TRP A 159 65.84 -22.63 -32.46
N GLN A 160 65.26 -23.83 -32.49
CA GLN A 160 64.81 -24.57 -31.30
C GLN A 160 64.90 -26.09 -31.50
N PRO A 161 64.96 -26.88 -30.41
CA PRO A 161 64.81 -28.33 -30.47
C PRO A 161 63.46 -28.76 -31.05
N GLU A 162 63.43 -29.83 -31.85
CA GLU A 162 62.24 -30.28 -32.57
C GLU A 162 61.05 -30.63 -31.66
N VAL A 163 61.31 -31.13 -30.45
CA VAL A 163 60.26 -31.41 -29.44
C VAL A 163 59.51 -30.13 -29.04
N VAL A 164 60.22 -29.02 -28.89
CA VAL A 164 59.64 -27.72 -28.52
C VAL A 164 58.95 -27.09 -29.73
N ARG A 165 59.62 -27.15 -30.88
CA ARG A 165 59.13 -26.62 -32.15
C ARG A 165 57.82 -27.27 -32.59
N GLY A 166 57.70 -28.60 -32.49
CA GLY A 166 56.48 -29.34 -32.83
C GLY A 166 55.28 -28.90 -32.00
N ARG A 167 55.44 -28.73 -30.68
CA ARG A 167 54.38 -28.25 -29.78
C ARG A 167 53.97 -26.81 -30.08
N GLN A 168 54.93 -25.92 -30.35
CA GLN A 168 54.64 -24.53 -30.70
C GLN A 168 53.93 -24.42 -32.06
N LYS A 169 54.36 -25.21 -33.04
CA LYS A 169 53.77 -25.27 -34.37
C LYS A 169 52.31 -25.73 -34.31
N GLN A 170 52.03 -26.83 -33.60
CA GLN A 170 50.65 -27.31 -33.40
C GLN A 170 49.74 -26.25 -32.75
N MET A 171 50.25 -25.53 -31.75
CA MET A 171 49.47 -24.48 -31.06
C MET A 171 49.17 -23.27 -31.95
N VAL A 172 50.08 -22.91 -32.87
CA VAL A 172 49.87 -21.81 -33.83
C VAL A 172 48.95 -22.23 -34.96
N GLU A 173 49.09 -23.46 -35.48
CA GLU A 173 48.24 -24.00 -36.56
C GLU A 173 46.76 -24.13 -36.17
N GLN A 174 46.46 -24.33 -34.88
CA GLN A 174 45.09 -24.34 -34.36
C GLN A 174 44.41 -22.97 -34.37
N CYS A 175 45.15 -21.87 -34.58
CA CYS A 175 44.61 -20.52 -34.58
C CYS A 175 44.35 -20.03 -36.02
N VAL A 176 43.07 -19.99 -36.42
CA VAL A 176 42.64 -19.66 -37.78
C VAL A 176 42.73 -18.15 -38.09
N VAL A 177 42.77 -17.31 -37.05
CA VAL A 177 42.78 -15.83 -37.17
C VAL A 177 44.14 -15.29 -36.71
N PRO A 178 44.69 -14.24 -37.35
CA PRO A 178 45.88 -13.56 -36.85
C PRO A 178 45.71 -13.11 -35.40
N ALA A 179 46.66 -13.49 -34.54
CA ALA A 179 46.56 -13.23 -33.10
C ALA A 179 46.43 -11.73 -32.79
N GLU A 180 47.14 -10.85 -33.52
CA GLU A 180 47.14 -9.41 -33.26
C GLU A 180 45.78 -8.74 -33.47
N SER A 181 45.07 -9.08 -34.56
CA SER A 181 43.76 -8.48 -34.84
C SER A 181 42.71 -8.92 -33.80
N ARG A 182 42.74 -10.19 -33.40
CA ARG A 182 41.84 -10.71 -32.36
C ARG A 182 42.17 -10.14 -30.98
N ILE A 183 43.45 -10.00 -30.63
CA ILE A 183 43.89 -9.34 -29.39
C ILE A 183 43.35 -7.92 -29.33
N HIS A 184 43.51 -7.13 -30.40
CA HIS A 184 43.02 -5.76 -30.45
C HIS A 184 41.49 -5.69 -30.29
N ALA A 185 40.75 -6.58 -30.97
CA ALA A 185 39.30 -6.67 -30.83
C ALA A 185 38.89 -6.98 -29.37
N LEU A 186 39.54 -7.95 -28.72
CA LEU A 186 39.29 -8.28 -27.32
C LEU A 186 39.60 -7.14 -26.36
N GLU A 187 40.67 -6.38 -26.59
CA GLU A 187 40.99 -5.19 -25.79
C GLU A 187 39.88 -4.13 -25.89
N MET A 188 39.31 -3.95 -27.07
CA MET A 188 38.16 -3.06 -27.27
C MET A 188 36.89 -3.60 -26.61
N GLU A 189 36.62 -4.91 -26.70
CA GLU A 189 35.51 -5.56 -25.99
C GLU A 189 35.62 -5.39 -24.46
N LEU A 190 36.83 -5.54 -23.90
CA LEU A 190 37.07 -5.34 -22.47
C LEU A 190 36.83 -3.90 -22.03
N ARG A 191 37.23 -2.92 -22.85
CA ARG A 191 36.94 -1.49 -22.58
C ARG A 191 35.43 -1.23 -22.60
N LEU A 192 34.72 -1.80 -23.57
CA LEU A 192 33.28 -1.68 -23.67
C LEU A 192 32.57 -2.32 -22.47
N CYS A 193 32.94 -3.54 -22.09
CA CYS A 193 32.37 -4.22 -20.92
C CYS A 193 32.56 -3.39 -19.64
N LYS A 194 33.76 -2.83 -19.44
CA LYS A 194 34.03 -1.93 -18.30
C LYS A 194 33.11 -0.71 -18.30
N GLN A 195 32.98 -0.05 -19.45
CA GLN A 195 32.10 1.12 -19.58
C GLN A 195 30.62 0.75 -19.33
N GLN A 196 30.16 -0.39 -19.84
CA GLN A 196 28.81 -0.89 -19.63
C GLN A 196 28.55 -1.22 -18.16
N ILE A 197 29.48 -1.89 -17.48
CA ILE A 197 29.39 -2.19 -16.03
C ILE A 197 29.29 -0.89 -15.25
N MET A 198 30.14 0.11 -15.51
CA MET A 198 30.07 1.41 -14.84
C MET A 198 28.72 2.11 -15.04
N GLY A 199 28.16 2.06 -16.25
CA GLY A 199 26.83 2.61 -16.55
C GLY A 199 25.71 1.88 -15.81
N LEU A 200 25.81 0.55 -15.72
CA LEU A 200 24.86 -0.28 -14.98
C LEU A 200 24.95 -0.05 -13.47
N GLU A 201 26.14 0.08 -12.90
CA GLU A 201 26.34 0.39 -11.47
C GLU A 201 25.73 1.74 -11.10
N LYS A 202 25.87 2.75 -11.97
CA LYS A 202 25.21 4.05 -11.76
C LYS A 202 23.69 3.90 -11.78
N SER A 203 23.15 3.24 -12.80
CA SER A 203 21.69 3.04 -12.90
C SER A 203 21.13 2.18 -11.76
N PHE A 204 21.91 1.21 -11.25
CA PHE A 204 21.57 0.44 -10.05
C PHE A 204 21.44 1.33 -8.82
N LYS A 205 22.42 2.21 -8.59
CA LYS A 205 22.38 3.17 -7.46
C LYS A 205 21.18 4.10 -7.57
N ASP A 206 20.94 4.67 -8.75
CA ASP A 206 19.81 5.57 -8.99
C ASP A 206 18.46 4.87 -8.75
N GLU A 207 18.30 3.63 -9.25
CA GLU A 207 17.07 2.87 -9.07
C GLU A 207 16.88 2.40 -7.63
N LYS A 208 17.97 2.11 -6.90
CA LYS A 208 17.93 1.79 -5.48
C LYS A 208 17.45 2.97 -4.65
N CYS A 209 17.95 4.18 -4.92
CA CYS A 209 17.44 5.40 -4.27
C CYS A 209 15.94 5.58 -4.50
N ARG A 210 15.44 5.35 -5.73
CA ARG A 210 14.00 5.43 -6.04
C ARG A 210 13.18 4.40 -5.25
N LEU A 211 13.70 3.18 -5.12
CA LEU A 211 13.08 2.13 -4.31
C LEU A 211 12.99 2.56 -2.84
N ASP A 212 14.07 3.09 -2.29
CA ASP A 212 14.14 3.53 -0.89
C ASP A 212 13.14 4.67 -0.62
N THR A 213 13.10 5.70 -1.48
CA THR A 213 12.09 6.77 -1.38
C THR A 213 10.66 6.23 -1.46
N ALA A 214 10.37 5.30 -2.37
CA ALA A 214 9.03 4.71 -2.47
C ALA A 214 8.65 3.89 -1.22
N ASN A 215 9.62 3.22 -0.59
CA ASN A 215 9.41 2.52 0.67
C ASN A 215 9.12 3.49 1.83
N GLU A 216 9.86 4.59 1.95
CA GLU A 216 9.63 5.63 2.95
C GLU A 216 8.24 6.26 2.81
N GLU A 217 7.82 6.54 1.58
CA GLU A 217 6.46 7.02 1.28
C GLU A 217 5.40 6.00 1.69
N LEU A 218 5.61 4.70 1.40
CA LEU A 218 4.68 3.64 1.81
C LEU A 218 4.56 3.54 3.33
N VAL A 219 5.68 3.64 4.06
CA VAL A 219 5.69 3.66 5.53
C VAL A 219 4.89 4.85 6.05
N SER A 220 5.08 6.02 5.46
CA SER A 220 4.34 7.24 5.80
C SER A 220 2.83 7.11 5.55
N MET A 221 2.45 6.34 4.52
CA MET A 221 1.06 6.04 4.19
C MET A 221 0.40 4.97 5.08
N LYS A 222 1.14 4.28 5.96
CA LYS A 222 0.59 3.19 6.78
C LYS A 222 -0.48 3.66 7.78
N TYR A 223 -0.46 4.93 8.17
CA TYR A 223 -1.49 5.52 9.02
C TYR A 223 -2.74 5.88 8.21
N HIS A 224 -3.89 5.34 8.60
CA HIS A 224 -5.19 5.74 8.04
C HIS A 224 -6.06 6.41 9.10
N PRO A 225 -6.33 7.73 9.01
CA PRO A 225 -7.09 8.48 10.02
C PRO A 225 -8.55 8.04 10.23
N VAL A 226 -9.12 7.29 9.28
CA VAL A 226 -10.54 6.86 9.28
C VAL A 226 -10.68 5.39 9.68
N ARG A 227 -9.55 4.66 9.74
CA ARG A 227 -9.54 3.27 10.17
C ARG A 227 -9.53 3.28 11.70
N GLU A 228 -10.57 2.71 12.31
CA GLU A 228 -10.48 2.33 13.71
C GLU A 228 -9.23 1.47 13.88
N TYR A 229 -8.34 1.89 14.78
CA TYR A 229 -7.16 1.11 15.14
C TYR A 229 -7.67 -0.18 15.78
N LYS A 230 -7.76 -1.24 14.97
CA LYS A 230 -7.74 -2.59 15.52
C LYS A 230 -6.27 -2.86 15.80
N PRO A 231 -5.81 -2.87 17.07
CA PRO A 231 -4.49 -3.39 17.35
C PRO A 231 -4.40 -4.76 16.69
N GLU A 232 -3.36 -4.98 15.90
CA GLU A 232 -2.98 -6.33 15.52
C GLU A 232 -2.80 -7.08 16.82
N ARG A 233 -3.78 -7.92 17.15
CA ARG A 233 -3.64 -8.90 18.21
C ARG A 233 -2.57 -9.85 17.70
N GLY A 234 -1.32 -9.52 18.03
CA GLY A 234 -0.16 -10.37 17.86
C GLY A 234 -0.47 -11.69 18.53
N GLY A 235 -0.81 -12.67 17.70
CA GLY A 235 -1.26 -13.97 18.13
C GLY A 235 -1.27 -14.82 16.89
N LYS A 236 -0.18 -15.56 16.69
CA LYS A 236 -0.16 -16.77 15.86
C LYS A 236 -1.36 -17.60 16.30
N SER A 237 -2.46 -17.54 15.57
CA SER A 237 -3.56 -18.49 15.76
C SER A 237 -3.36 -19.56 14.70
N GLU A 238 -2.56 -20.55 15.07
CA GLU A 238 -2.64 -21.87 14.48
C GLU A 238 -4.10 -22.37 14.56
N CYS A 239 -4.51 -22.97 13.44
CA CYS A 239 -5.51 -24.02 13.28
C CYS A 239 -6.77 -24.03 14.18
N THR A 240 -7.94 -23.91 13.55
CA THR A 240 -8.88 -25.05 13.47
C THR A 240 -9.94 -24.75 12.43
N VAL A 241 -9.81 -25.42 11.29
CA VAL A 241 -10.87 -25.54 10.28
C VAL A 241 -12.03 -26.28 10.93
N LYS A 242 -13.14 -25.58 11.22
CA LYS A 242 -14.40 -26.24 11.58
C LYS A 242 -15.01 -26.84 10.31
N GLN A 243 -14.69 -28.10 10.05
CA GLN A 243 -15.37 -28.90 9.04
C GLN A 243 -16.86 -29.05 9.40
N LYS A 244 -17.71 -28.77 8.42
CA LYS A 244 -19.16 -28.92 8.48
C LYS A 244 -19.47 -30.43 8.46
N LYS A 245 -20.04 -30.98 9.55
CA LYS A 245 -20.46 -32.40 9.61
C LYS A 245 -21.52 -32.65 8.53
N LEU A 246 -21.18 -33.46 7.53
CA LEU A 246 -22.14 -34.10 6.64
C LEU A 246 -22.87 -35.19 7.40
N LYS A 247 -24.21 -35.16 7.38
CA LYS A 247 -25.08 -36.22 7.92
C LYS A 247 -25.34 -37.22 6.79
N ARG A 248 -24.86 -38.45 6.93
CA ARG A 248 -25.30 -39.69 6.26
C ARG A 248 -25.72 -40.63 7.40
N PHE A 249 -26.73 -41.49 7.37
CA PHE A 249 -27.44 -42.27 6.35
C PHE A 249 -28.84 -42.65 6.89
N ASN A 250 -29.71 -43.21 6.03
CA ASN A 250 -30.46 -44.47 6.20
C ASN A 250 -31.32 -44.64 4.92
N SER A 251 -30.86 -45.37 3.90
CA SER A 251 -31.07 -46.81 3.65
C SER A 251 -32.53 -47.26 3.64
N CYS A 252 -33.09 -47.45 2.44
CA CYS A 252 -34.12 -48.45 2.14
C CYS A 252 -33.87 -48.96 0.71
N GLU A 253 -33.50 -50.23 0.62
CA GLU A 253 -33.54 -51.12 -0.55
C GLU A 253 -34.48 -52.28 -0.14
N PRO A 254 -34.89 -53.19 -1.03
CA PRO A 254 -35.21 -53.07 -2.46
C PRO A 254 -36.60 -53.67 -2.78
N GLU A 255 -37.17 -53.36 -3.94
CA GLU A 255 -38.01 -54.36 -4.63
C GLU A 255 -37.65 -54.40 -6.12
N SER A 256 -37.07 -55.54 -6.48
CA SER A 256 -36.97 -56.16 -7.78
C SER A 256 -38.28 -56.10 -8.57
N ILE A 257 -38.19 -55.88 -9.89
CA ILE A 257 -38.86 -56.73 -10.89
C ILE A 257 -38.00 -56.76 -12.17
N SER A 258 -37.90 -57.98 -12.66
CA SER A 258 -37.20 -58.52 -13.81
C SER A 258 -37.79 -58.07 -15.17
N SER A 259 -37.12 -58.53 -16.23
CA SER A 259 -37.57 -58.71 -17.63
C SER A 259 -37.37 -57.51 -18.57
N ASN A 260 -36.96 -57.67 -19.82
CA ASN A 260 -36.29 -58.72 -20.59
C ASN A 260 -36.11 -58.11 -22.00
N ILE A 261 -35.04 -58.53 -22.70
CA ILE A 261 -34.72 -58.32 -24.13
C ILE A 261 -34.15 -56.95 -24.48
#